data_AF-A0A0N9HZE2-F1
#
_entry.id   AF-A0A0N9HZE2-F1
#
_cell.length_a   1.000
_cell.length_b   1.000
_cell.length_c   1.000
_cell.angle_alpha   90.00
_cell.angle_beta   90.00
_cell.angle_gamma   90.00
#
_symmetry.space_group_name_H-M   'P 1'
#
loop_
_entity.id
_entity.type
_entity.pdbx_description
1 polymer ?
#
loop_
_entity_poly.entity_id
_entity_poly.type
_entity_poly.pdbx_seq_one_letter_code
_entity_poly.pdbx_strand_id
1 'polypeptide(L)'
;MTSQRIAGLGRIDRRCRCTGEKPRTVPRQPGALAVSGGLLIPTATSADQQDLEAEILLAVTSLTGARNGRAKHVVNRVHPMPDGLRLEIDSDAIDCFLGVSLPVLHDGKLRGIPGLRPRPSRDFVDLRVLGGTASVRVHGISRTRWREALCHKDTRGVPLWRDNRDEMDEREVSALRARGMRPLEVMSAVLRRFGLFEGADRVESKVSAKDVEIEWVGGPRADVVAAVLTESDCRIPGVILDGGSCLGLRRMVRLVATHGCDDAPAQPEWAWAELRNDGRGADPEFRDSDVMRTAWACSDITKLFLLLRKLGMTKKQIAARTGLATANVSEILRGRQVRSDRDLVAIASGLRLIEEQTSPDCPDDIRRCMA
;
A
#
# COMPACT_ATOMS: atom_id res chain seq x y z
N MET A 1 36.59 4.14 -2.94
CA MET A 1 35.46 4.81 -2.23
C MET A 1 34.15 4.88 -3.04
N THR A 2 34.14 4.61 -4.35
CA THR A 2 32.95 4.77 -5.21
C THR A 2 31.90 3.66 -5.06
N SER A 3 32.33 2.39 -4.88
CA SER A 3 31.42 1.24 -4.81
C SER A 3 30.52 1.22 -3.56
N GLN A 4 31.04 1.62 -2.40
CA GLN A 4 30.25 1.68 -1.16
C GLN A 4 29.16 2.77 -1.20
N ARG A 5 29.42 3.90 -1.86
CA ARG A 5 28.41 4.95 -2.05
C ARG A 5 27.27 4.51 -2.97
N ILE A 6 27.57 3.76 -4.04
CA ILE A 6 26.56 3.23 -4.96
C ILE A 6 25.68 2.19 -4.25
N ALA A 7 26.28 1.27 -3.49
CA ALA A 7 25.54 0.28 -2.70
C ALA A 7 24.62 0.94 -1.63
N GLY A 8 25.10 1.99 -0.97
CA GLY A 8 24.31 2.74 0.03
C GLY A 8 23.09 3.47 -0.55
N LEU A 9 23.20 3.99 -1.78
CA LEU A 9 22.08 4.63 -2.47
C LEU A 9 20.97 3.64 -2.83
N GLY A 10 21.33 2.41 -3.20
CA GLY A 10 20.36 1.34 -3.46
C GLY A 10 19.52 0.98 -2.24
N ARG A 11 20.14 0.90 -1.04
CA ARG A 11 19.41 0.58 0.20
C ARG A 11 18.39 1.65 0.57
N ILE A 12 18.73 2.93 0.46
CA ILE A 12 17.78 4.01 0.80
C ILE A 12 16.58 3.96 -0.16
N ASP A 13 16.81 3.73 -1.46
CA ASP A 13 15.74 3.58 -2.45
C ASP A 13 14.80 2.41 -2.10
N ARG A 14 15.36 1.25 -1.75
CA ARG A 14 14.59 0.07 -1.31
C ARG A 14 13.72 0.36 -0.09
N ARG A 15 14.26 1.08 0.90
CA ARG A 15 13.49 1.49 2.10
C ARG A 15 12.34 2.40 1.69
N CYS A 16 12.64 3.45 0.95
CA CYS A 16 11.67 4.43 0.46
C CYS A 16 10.53 3.75 -0.32
N ARG A 17 10.82 2.70 -1.09
CA ARG A 17 9.79 1.92 -1.79
C ARG A 17 8.89 1.13 -0.85
N CYS A 18 9.44 0.52 0.18
CA CYS A 18 8.63 -0.21 1.15
C CYS A 18 7.82 0.71 2.07
N THR A 19 8.31 1.91 2.36
CA THR A 19 7.74 2.77 3.40
C THR A 19 7.03 4.01 2.86
N GLY A 20 7.21 4.34 1.58
CA GLY A 20 6.76 5.61 0.98
C GLY A 20 7.59 6.82 1.42
N GLU A 21 8.61 6.64 2.27
CA GLU A 21 9.47 7.72 2.77
C GLU A 21 10.20 8.45 1.64
N LYS A 22 10.51 9.73 1.84
CA LYS A 22 11.41 10.46 0.93
C LYS A 22 12.87 10.13 1.31
N PRO A 23 13.82 10.04 0.35
CA PRO A 23 15.22 9.76 0.67
C PRO A 23 15.88 10.72 1.67
N ARG A 24 15.33 11.95 1.80
CA ARG A 24 15.79 12.96 2.78
C ARG A 24 15.26 12.75 4.20
N THR A 25 14.16 12.01 4.37
CA THR A 25 13.53 11.75 5.68
C THR A 25 14.03 10.45 6.31
N VAL A 26 14.63 9.55 5.51
CA VAL A 26 15.23 8.32 6.01
C VAL A 26 16.43 8.65 6.92
N PRO A 27 16.44 8.19 8.17
CA PRO A 27 17.58 8.36 9.07
C PRO A 27 18.84 7.77 8.44
N ARG A 28 19.89 8.59 8.28
CA ARG A 28 21.18 8.16 7.69
C ARG A 28 22.17 7.60 8.71
N GLN A 29 21.78 7.51 9.98
CA GLN A 29 22.72 7.15 11.03
C GLN A 29 23.11 5.67 10.92
N PRO A 30 24.41 5.34 10.78
CA PRO A 30 24.89 3.97 10.70
C PRO A 30 24.46 3.10 11.89
N GLY A 31 24.34 3.70 13.08
CA GLY A 31 23.91 3.02 14.30
C GLY A 31 22.47 2.51 14.27
N ALA A 32 21.57 3.17 13.53
CA ALA A 32 20.16 2.74 13.45
C ALA A 32 19.99 1.38 12.76
N LEU A 33 20.89 1.06 11.82
CA LEU A 33 20.91 -0.24 11.13
C LEU A 33 21.48 -1.36 12.02
N ALA A 34 22.47 -1.04 12.86
CA ALA A 34 23.03 -1.99 13.81
C ALA A 34 21.99 -2.43 14.85
N VAL A 35 21.17 -1.48 15.35
CA VAL A 35 20.07 -1.75 16.29
C VAL A 35 18.98 -2.64 15.66
N SER A 36 18.83 -2.60 14.33
CA SER A 36 17.80 -3.35 13.61
C SER A 36 18.24 -4.75 13.16
N GLY A 37 19.37 -5.27 13.69
CA GLY A 37 19.90 -6.57 13.26
C GLY A 37 20.28 -6.60 11.77
N GLY A 38 20.62 -5.44 11.19
CA GLY A 38 20.93 -5.30 9.77
C GLY A 38 19.73 -5.09 8.84
N LEU A 39 18.50 -5.21 9.35
CA LEU A 39 17.28 -4.94 8.59
C LEU A 39 17.17 -3.46 8.25
N LEU A 40 16.68 -3.20 7.04
CA LEU A 40 16.50 -1.84 6.55
C LEU A 40 15.25 -1.18 7.13
N ILE A 41 14.27 -1.97 7.56
CA ILE A 41 13.03 -1.54 8.22
C ILE A 41 12.97 -2.21 9.59
N PRO A 42 13.01 -1.44 10.69
CA PRO A 42 13.02 -2.01 12.04
C PRO A 42 11.69 -2.70 12.35
N THR A 43 11.74 -3.78 13.12
CA THR A 43 10.56 -4.38 13.78
C THR A 43 10.19 -3.55 15.02
N ALA A 44 8.93 -3.60 15.44
CA ALA A 44 8.49 -3.01 16.71
C ALA A 44 9.15 -3.74 17.89
N THR A 45 9.69 -2.98 18.84
CA THR A 45 10.47 -3.53 19.96
C THR A 45 9.62 -4.14 21.08
N SER A 46 8.34 -3.79 21.17
CA SER A 46 7.42 -4.29 22.21
C SER A 46 6.19 -4.98 21.61
N ALA A 47 5.67 -5.97 22.34
CA ALA A 47 4.43 -6.65 21.98
C ALA A 47 3.23 -5.67 21.93
N ASP A 48 3.16 -4.72 22.87
CA ASP A 48 2.12 -3.68 22.86
C ASP A 48 2.13 -2.85 21.57
N GLN A 49 3.33 -2.49 21.09
CA GLN A 49 3.46 -1.74 19.84
C GLN A 49 3.09 -2.61 18.63
N GLN A 50 3.45 -3.90 18.64
CA GLN A 50 3.03 -4.85 17.60
C GLN A 50 1.50 -5.00 17.56
N ASP A 51 0.84 -5.11 18.72
CA ASP A 51 -0.63 -5.20 18.81
C ASP A 51 -1.30 -3.92 18.30
N LEU A 52 -0.83 -2.75 18.72
CA LEU A 52 -1.35 -1.48 18.20
C LEU A 52 -1.18 -1.37 16.68
N GLU A 53 -0.01 -1.71 16.14
CA GLU A 53 0.23 -1.67 14.70
C GLU A 53 -0.61 -2.69 13.94
N ALA A 54 -0.84 -3.87 14.50
CA ALA A 54 -1.73 -4.88 13.92
C ALA A 54 -3.18 -4.37 13.83
N GLU A 55 -3.68 -3.70 14.87
CA GLU A 55 -5.01 -3.08 14.87
C GLU A 55 -5.12 -1.94 13.84
N ILE A 56 -4.06 -1.15 13.69
CA ILE A 56 -4.01 -0.08 12.69
C ILE A 56 -3.97 -0.65 11.27
N LEU A 57 -3.30 -1.79 11.04
CA LEU A 57 -3.37 -2.49 9.74
C LEU A 57 -4.80 -2.89 9.41
N LEU A 58 -5.53 -3.48 10.37
CA LEU A 58 -6.94 -3.86 10.18
C LEU A 58 -7.81 -2.62 9.89
N ALA A 59 -7.60 -1.53 10.64
CA ALA A 59 -8.31 -0.27 10.42
C ALA A 59 -8.03 0.27 9.00
N VAL A 60 -6.77 0.37 8.59
CA VAL A 60 -6.38 0.87 7.26
C VAL A 60 -6.96 -0.01 6.15
N THR A 61 -6.82 -1.33 6.24
CA THR A 61 -7.29 -2.25 5.20
C THR A 61 -8.82 -2.30 5.11
N SER A 62 -9.54 -2.15 6.23
CA SER A 62 -11.00 -2.05 6.22
C SER A 62 -11.54 -0.83 5.46
N LEU A 63 -10.77 0.27 5.42
CA LEU A 63 -11.15 1.50 4.73
C LEU A 63 -10.97 1.40 3.22
N THR A 64 -9.89 0.76 2.78
CA THR A 64 -9.65 0.57 1.34
C THR A 64 -10.58 -0.52 0.77
N GLY A 65 -10.92 -1.54 1.57
CA GLY A 65 -11.80 -2.66 1.19
C GLY A 65 -13.29 -2.29 1.06
N ALA A 66 -13.71 -1.17 1.66
CA ALA A 66 -15.12 -0.78 1.63
C ALA A 66 -15.58 -0.52 0.19
N ARG A 67 -16.56 -1.31 -0.29
CA ARG A 67 -17.22 -1.18 -1.61
C ARG A 67 -17.72 0.23 -1.95
N ASN A 68 -17.76 1.12 -0.96
CA ASN A 68 -18.32 2.46 -1.05
C ASN A 68 -17.31 3.51 -1.54
N GLY A 69 -16.15 3.13 -2.09
CA GLY A 69 -15.25 4.05 -2.79
C GLY A 69 -14.66 5.18 -1.93
N ARG A 70 -14.47 4.95 -0.62
CA ARG A 70 -14.19 6.04 0.34
C ARG A 70 -12.77 6.60 0.30
N ALA A 71 -11.77 5.81 -0.10
CA ALA A 71 -10.41 6.29 -0.36
C ALA A 71 -9.62 5.23 -1.14
N LYS A 72 -9.10 5.61 -2.33
CA LYS A 72 -8.19 4.75 -3.10
C LYS A 72 -6.85 4.55 -2.36
N HIS A 73 -6.41 5.56 -1.61
CA HIS A 73 -5.18 5.53 -0.83
C HIS A 73 -5.43 6.11 0.57
N VAL A 74 -5.18 5.32 1.61
CA VAL A 74 -5.34 5.76 3.02
C VAL A 74 -4.01 6.19 3.61
N VAL A 75 -2.95 5.40 3.39
CA VAL A 75 -1.62 5.64 3.95
C VAL A 75 -0.69 6.09 2.84
N ASN A 76 -0.26 7.35 2.88
CA ASN A 76 0.71 7.91 1.95
C ASN A 76 2.13 7.48 2.30
N ARG A 77 2.47 7.47 3.58
CA ARG A 77 3.80 7.08 4.08
C ARG A 77 3.75 6.44 5.45
N VAL A 78 4.74 5.60 5.70
CA VAL A 78 5.02 4.97 6.97
C VAL A 78 6.44 5.32 7.37
N HIS A 79 6.66 5.81 8.59
CA HIS A 79 7.98 6.05 9.15
C HIS A 79 8.18 5.08 10.32
N PRO A 80 8.73 3.87 10.06
CA PRO A 80 8.93 2.88 11.10
C PRO A 80 10.11 3.27 12.00
N MET A 81 9.84 3.30 13.30
CA MET A 81 10.82 3.48 14.38
C MET A 81 10.83 2.22 15.26
N PRO A 82 11.91 1.90 15.97
CA PRO A 82 11.91 0.74 16.88
C PRO A 82 10.80 0.82 17.95
N ASP A 83 10.60 2.00 18.52
CA ASP A 83 9.72 2.30 19.65
C ASP A 83 8.36 2.92 19.24
N GLY A 84 8.06 2.97 17.95
CA GLY A 84 6.81 3.56 17.48
C GLY A 84 6.66 3.58 15.97
N LEU A 85 5.55 4.17 15.52
CA LEU A 85 5.24 4.33 14.12
C LEU A 85 4.77 5.75 13.85
N ARG A 86 5.20 6.36 12.73
CA ARG A 86 4.53 7.56 12.21
C ARG A 86 3.85 7.24 10.89
N LEU A 87 2.63 7.71 10.73
CA LEU A 87 1.83 7.54 9.53
C LEU A 87 1.52 8.90 8.93
N GLU A 88 1.69 9.03 7.62
CA GLU A 88 1.15 10.13 6.84
C GLU A 88 -0.12 9.59 6.17
N ILE A 89 -1.28 10.01 6.68
CA ILE A 89 -2.59 9.59 6.17
C ILE A 89 -3.04 10.61 5.13
N ASP A 90 -3.72 10.14 4.09
CA ASP A 90 -4.33 11.00 3.10
C ASP A 90 -5.38 11.93 3.73
N SER A 91 -5.41 13.20 3.32
CA SER A 91 -6.29 14.21 3.93
C SER A 91 -7.77 13.87 3.79
N ASP A 92 -8.14 13.13 2.76
CA ASP A 92 -9.52 12.75 2.48
C ASP A 92 -9.91 11.47 3.22
N ALA A 93 -8.92 10.63 3.53
CA ALA A 93 -9.10 9.41 4.32
C ALA A 93 -9.14 9.64 5.84
N ILE A 94 -8.72 10.81 6.32
CA ILE A 94 -8.51 11.11 7.74
C ILE A 94 -9.76 10.90 8.61
N ASP A 95 -10.92 11.37 8.16
CA ASP A 95 -12.17 11.33 8.92
C ASP A 95 -12.63 9.87 9.06
N CYS A 96 -12.52 9.11 7.97
CA CYS A 96 -12.80 7.69 7.95
C CYS A 96 -11.82 6.92 8.83
N PHE A 97 -10.52 7.21 8.73
CA PHE A 97 -9.47 6.58 9.54
C PHE A 97 -9.69 6.78 11.03
N LEU A 98 -9.96 8.02 11.46
CA LEU A 98 -10.29 8.30 12.85
C LEU A 98 -11.65 7.69 13.25
N GLY A 99 -12.59 7.57 12.31
CA GLY A 99 -13.88 6.91 12.50
C GLY A 99 -13.77 5.43 12.82
N VAL A 100 -12.88 4.72 12.12
CA VAL A 100 -12.67 3.27 12.33
C VAL A 100 -11.63 2.95 13.40
N SER A 101 -10.75 3.89 13.75
CA SER A 101 -9.67 3.63 14.72
C SER A 101 -10.05 3.99 16.16
N LEU A 102 -10.79 5.08 16.38
CA LEU A 102 -11.10 5.54 17.74
C LEU A 102 -12.26 4.76 18.36
N PRO A 103 -12.18 4.38 19.64
CA PRO A 103 -13.20 3.56 20.30
C PRO A 103 -14.51 4.32 20.48
N VAL A 104 -15.58 3.81 19.87
CA VAL A 104 -16.93 4.37 19.90
C VAL A 104 -17.93 3.25 20.17
N LEU A 105 -18.90 3.50 21.04
CA LEU A 105 -20.03 2.58 21.21
C LEU A 105 -21.16 2.98 20.26
N HIS A 106 -21.59 2.05 19.43
CA HIS A 106 -22.71 2.22 18.53
C HIS A 106 -23.68 1.06 18.74
N ASP A 107 -24.92 1.36 19.13
CA ASP A 107 -25.93 0.37 19.52
C ASP A 107 -25.42 -0.64 20.57
N GLY A 108 -24.69 -0.13 21.56
CA GLY A 108 -24.07 -0.93 22.62
C GLY A 108 -22.86 -1.78 22.20
N LYS A 109 -22.51 -1.79 20.91
CA LYS A 109 -21.35 -2.53 20.39
C LYS A 109 -20.14 -1.60 20.27
N LEU A 110 -18.99 -2.07 20.77
CA LEU A 110 -17.72 -1.37 20.61
C LEU A 110 -17.26 -1.46 19.15
N ARG A 111 -16.94 -0.31 18.57
CA ARG A 111 -16.18 -0.17 17.32
C ARG A 111 -14.89 0.59 17.62
N GLY A 112 -13.89 0.44 16.75
CA GLY A 112 -12.58 1.05 16.96
C GLY A 112 -11.63 0.20 17.78
N ILE A 113 -10.46 0.75 18.06
CA ILE A 113 -9.37 0.08 18.78
C ILE A 113 -9.56 0.34 20.28
N PRO A 114 -9.86 -0.68 21.09
CA PRO A 114 -9.96 -0.57 22.54
C PRO A 114 -8.76 0.15 23.17
N GLY A 115 -9.04 1.08 24.08
CA GLY A 115 -8.02 1.80 24.85
C GLY A 115 -7.29 2.89 24.07
N LEU A 116 -7.57 3.09 22.78
CA LEU A 116 -6.91 4.10 21.98
C LEU A 116 -7.39 5.50 22.36
N ARG A 117 -6.45 6.40 22.63
CA ARG A 117 -6.71 7.79 23.01
C ARG A 117 -5.91 8.75 22.12
N PRO A 118 -6.56 9.76 21.52
CA PRO A 118 -5.87 10.76 20.73
C PRO A 118 -5.30 11.86 21.63
N ARG A 119 -4.05 12.26 21.37
CA ARG A 119 -3.39 13.43 21.95
C ARG A 119 -3.04 14.39 20.82
N PRO A 120 -3.93 15.34 20.50
CA PRO A 120 -3.69 16.28 19.40
C PRO A 120 -2.55 17.23 19.75
N SER A 121 -1.69 17.46 18.76
CA SER A 121 -0.62 18.46 18.77
C SER A 121 -0.94 19.55 17.74
N ARG A 122 0.03 20.40 17.41
CA ARG A 122 -0.14 21.46 16.40
C ARG A 122 -0.39 20.89 15.00
N ASP A 123 0.46 19.93 14.59
CA ASP A 123 0.57 19.45 13.20
C ASP A 123 0.45 17.92 13.08
N PHE A 124 0.10 17.24 14.18
CA PHE A 124 -0.06 15.79 14.24
C PHE A 124 -0.98 15.40 15.40
N VAL A 125 -1.41 14.14 15.42
CA VAL A 125 -2.11 13.52 16.54
C VAL A 125 -1.34 12.27 16.97
N ASP A 126 -0.97 12.19 18.24
CA ASP A 126 -0.44 10.94 18.80
C ASP A 126 -1.62 10.07 19.23
N LEU A 127 -1.75 8.87 18.66
CA LEU A 127 -2.68 7.84 19.11
C LEU A 127 -1.94 6.92 20.09
N ARG A 128 -2.40 6.85 21.33
CA ARG A 128 -1.76 6.06 22.39
C ARG A 128 -2.74 5.08 23.02
N VAL A 129 -2.29 3.87 23.35
CA VAL A 129 -3.10 2.90 24.10
C VAL A 129 -2.96 3.19 25.59
N LEU A 130 -4.08 3.26 26.31
CA LEU A 130 -4.06 3.41 27.77
C LEU A 130 -3.33 2.23 28.44
N GLY A 131 -2.56 2.52 29.50
CA GLY A 131 -1.82 1.51 30.25
C GLY A 131 -0.55 0.97 29.58
N GLY A 132 -0.25 1.37 28.34
CA GLY A 132 0.93 0.93 27.60
C GLY A 132 1.82 2.09 27.14
N THR A 133 2.95 1.74 26.52
CA THR A 133 3.86 2.71 25.87
C THR A 133 3.63 2.82 24.36
N ALA A 134 2.79 1.93 23.81
CA ALA A 134 2.52 1.86 22.38
C ALA A 134 1.89 3.16 21.86
N SER A 135 2.44 3.65 20.75
CA SER A 135 1.94 4.87 20.11
C SER A 135 2.13 4.88 18.60
N VAL A 136 1.20 5.55 17.93
CA VAL A 136 1.24 5.84 16.50
C VAL A 136 1.03 7.33 16.31
N ARG A 137 1.98 8.02 15.70
CA ARG A 137 1.87 9.44 15.36
C ARG A 137 1.28 9.60 13.98
N VAL A 138 0.15 10.27 13.88
CA VAL A 138 -0.53 10.53 12.61
C VAL A 138 -0.27 11.97 12.17
N HIS A 139 0.44 12.12 11.07
CA HIS A 139 0.73 13.40 10.40
C HIS A 139 -0.33 13.73 9.35
N GLY A 140 -0.33 14.99 8.90
CA GLY A 140 -1.34 15.52 7.97
C GLY A 140 -2.60 16.03 8.68
N ILE A 141 -2.62 16.00 10.02
CA ILE A 141 -3.75 16.42 10.84
C ILE A 141 -3.41 17.73 11.55
N SER A 142 -3.85 18.87 11.00
CA SER A 142 -3.78 20.13 11.74
C SER A 142 -4.75 20.10 12.93
N ARG A 143 -4.49 20.90 13.97
CA ARG A 143 -5.43 21.05 15.10
C ARG A 143 -6.84 21.47 14.65
N THR A 144 -6.96 22.23 13.56
CA THR A 144 -8.26 22.64 12.99
C THR A 144 -8.93 21.46 12.30
N ARG A 145 -8.22 20.73 11.43
CA ARG A 145 -8.75 19.53 10.76
C ARG A 145 -9.18 18.46 11.77
N TRP A 146 -8.40 18.29 12.85
CA TRP A 146 -8.78 17.43 13.97
C TRP A 146 -10.13 17.83 14.58
N ARG A 147 -10.34 19.13 14.86
CA ARG A 147 -11.62 19.60 15.42
C ARG A 147 -12.78 19.38 14.46
N GLU A 148 -12.59 19.63 13.17
CA GLU A 148 -13.60 19.41 12.14
C GLU A 148 -14.00 17.94 12.01
N ALA A 149 -13.01 17.04 12.03
CA ALA A 149 -13.20 15.59 12.02
C ALA A 149 -14.02 15.10 13.22
N LEU A 150 -13.95 15.81 14.35
CA LEU A 150 -14.76 15.51 15.54
C LEU A 150 -16.18 16.06 15.46
N CYS A 151 -16.42 17.17 14.75
CA CYS A 151 -17.75 17.76 14.60
C CYS A 151 -18.64 17.00 13.61
N HIS A 152 -18.07 16.40 12.56
CA HIS A 152 -18.81 15.70 11.50
C HIS A 152 -19.18 14.25 11.85
N LYS A 153 -18.80 13.76 13.03
CA LYS A 153 -19.08 12.37 13.40
C LYS A 153 -20.54 12.20 13.81
N ASP A 154 -21.11 11.12 13.29
CA ASP A 154 -22.44 10.62 13.62
C ASP A 154 -22.68 10.68 15.14
N THR A 155 -23.62 11.51 15.55
CA THR A 155 -23.98 11.76 16.95
C THR A 155 -24.62 10.53 17.62
N ARG A 156 -24.89 9.46 16.85
CA ARG A 156 -25.49 8.23 17.35
C ARG A 156 -24.56 7.36 18.20
N GLY A 157 -23.25 7.60 18.17
CA GLY A 157 -22.27 6.83 18.95
C GLY A 157 -21.75 7.55 20.19
N VAL A 158 -21.48 6.81 21.26
CA VAL A 158 -20.81 7.34 22.48
C VAL A 158 -19.29 7.26 22.30
N PRO A 159 -18.57 8.40 22.21
CA PRO A 159 -17.14 8.42 21.98
C PRO A 159 -16.35 8.12 23.26
N LEU A 160 -16.08 6.84 23.53
CA LEU A 160 -15.35 6.41 24.74
C LEU A 160 -13.98 7.07 24.88
N TRP A 161 -13.28 7.31 23.77
CA TRP A 161 -11.99 8.01 23.80
C TRP A 161 -12.06 9.45 24.34
N ARG A 162 -13.24 10.06 24.32
CA ARG A 162 -13.49 11.43 24.79
C ARG A 162 -13.97 11.44 26.23
N ASP A 163 -14.88 10.53 26.56
CA ASP A 163 -15.59 10.51 27.84
C ASP A 163 -14.74 9.82 28.93
N ASN A 164 -14.00 8.77 28.57
CA ASN A 164 -13.14 8.01 29.48
C ASN A 164 -11.66 8.23 29.11
N ARG A 165 -11.12 9.41 29.40
CA ARG A 165 -9.78 9.80 28.91
C ARG A 165 -8.63 9.03 29.54
N ASP A 166 -8.75 8.72 30.82
CA ASP A 166 -7.66 8.19 31.64
C ASP A 166 -7.86 6.72 32.03
N GLU A 167 -9.03 6.16 31.72
CA GLU A 167 -9.41 4.77 31.99
C GLU A 167 -10.08 4.11 30.79
N MET A 168 -9.98 2.78 30.72
CA MET A 168 -10.69 1.99 29.72
C MET A 168 -12.09 1.66 30.21
N ASP A 169 -13.09 1.78 29.34
CA ASP A 169 -14.44 1.27 29.59
C ASP A 169 -14.41 -0.27 29.74
N GLU A 170 -15.30 -0.84 30.56
CA GLU A 170 -15.40 -2.30 30.74
C GLU A 170 -15.59 -3.05 29.42
N ARG A 171 -16.27 -2.44 28.43
CA ARG A 171 -16.45 -3.01 27.09
C ARG A 171 -15.18 -2.98 26.27
N GLU A 172 -14.33 -1.97 26.44
CA GLU A 172 -12.97 -1.94 25.87
C GLU A 172 -12.12 -3.08 26.47
N VAL A 173 -12.14 -3.22 27.79
CA VAL A 173 -11.42 -4.29 28.49
C VAL A 173 -11.93 -5.68 28.06
N SER A 174 -13.23 -5.85 27.94
CA SER A 174 -13.84 -7.11 27.49
C SER A 174 -13.47 -7.43 26.04
N ALA A 175 -13.48 -6.43 25.15
CA ALA A 175 -13.05 -6.60 23.77
C ALA A 175 -11.56 -6.97 23.65
N LEU A 176 -10.69 -6.37 24.47
CA LEU A 176 -9.27 -6.74 24.55
C LEU A 176 -9.09 -8.20 24.96
N ARG A 177 -9.81 -8.65 26.00
CA ARG A 177 -9.77 -10.06 26.46
C ARG A 177 -10.33 -11.04 25.43
N ALA A 178 -11.32 -10.62 24.65
CA ALA A 178 -11.93 -11.44 23.61
C ALA A 178 -11.08 -11.54 22.33
N ARG A 179 -9.95 -10.81 22.24
CA ARG A 179 -9.04 -10.92 21.09
C ARG A 179 -8.46 -12.32 21.05
N GLY A 180 -8.75 -13.04 19.95
CA GLY A 180 -8.11 -14.32 19.67
C GLY A 180 -6.62 -14.17 19.41
N MET A 181 -5.93 -15.30 19.35
CA MET A 181 -4.55 -15.35 18.89
C MET A 181 -4.46 -14.85 17.45
N ARG A 182 -3.46 -14.00 17.18
CA ARG A 182 -3.15 -13.44 15.86
C ARG A 182 -1.63 -13.31 15.71
N PRO A 183 -1.08 -13.40 14.49
CA PRO A 183 0.34 -13.20 14.23
C PRO A 183 0.69 -11.69 14.25
N LEU A 184 0.66 -11.08 15.45
CA LEU A 184 0.82 -9.62 15.64
C LEU A 184 2.12 -9.09 15.04
N GLU A 185 3.22 -9.85 15.16
CA GLU A 185 4.52 -9.49 14.58
C GLU A 185 4.48 -9.37 13.05
N VAL A 186 3.76 -10.27 12.38
CA VAL A 186 3.61 -10.29 10.91
C VAL A 186 2.75 -9.10 10.48
N MET A 187 1.63 -8.88 11.16
CA MET A 187 0.72 -7.76 10.89
C MET A 187 1.44 -6.40 11.07
N SER A 188 2.13 -6.22 12.18
CA SER A 188 2.97 -5.03 12.43
C SER A 188 4.01 -4.85 11.33
N ALA A 189 4.73 -5.91 10.95
CA ALA A 189 5.75 -5.85 9.92
C ALA A 189 5.20 -5.52 8.52
N VAL A 190 4.00 -5.99 8.18
CA VAL A 190 3.27 -5.61 6.96
C VAL A 190 2.93 -4.12 6.98
N LEU A 191 2.35 -3.60 8.07
CA LEU A 191 2.03 -2.17 8.17
C LEU A 191 3.27 -1.29 8.01
N ARG A 192 4.41 -1.69 8.58
CA ARG A 192 5.69 -0.98 8.42
C ARG A 192 6.20 -0.94 6.99
N ARG A 193 5.68 -1.80 6.11
CA ARG A 193 6.02 -1.94 4.69
C ARG A 193 4.83 -1.62 3.77
N PHE A 194 3.83 -0.89 4.28
CA PHE A 194 2.58 -0.65 3.55
C PHE A 194 2.79 0.13 2.24
N GLY A 195 3.91 0.85 2.08
CA GLY A 195 4.30 1.50 0.83
C GLY A 195 4.53 0.53 -0.33
N LEU A 196 4.74 -0.77 -0.06
CA LEU A 196 4.80 -1.79 -1.10
C LEU A 196 3.50 -1.93 -1.90
N PHE A 197 2.37 -1.45 -1.38
CA PHE A 197 1.09 -1.50 -2.08
C PHE A 197 0.77 -0.19 -2.80
N GLU A 198 1.76 0.70 -3.00
CA GLU A 198 1.60 1.94 -3.77
C GLU A 198 1.01 1.65 -5.16
N GLY A 199 -0.04 2.38 -5.52
CA GLY A 199 -0.77 2.21 -6.78
C GLY A 199 -1.79 1.05 -6.79
N ALA A 200 -2.01 0.36 -5.67
CA ALA A 200 -3.17 -0.49 -5.50
C ALA A 200 -4.41 0.37 -5.18
N ASP A 201 -5.53 0.08 -5.82
CA ASP A 201 -6.81 0.78 -5.60
C ASP A 201 -7.49 0.33 -4.30
N ARG A 202 -7.16 -0.89 -3.86
CA ARG A 202 -7.76 -1.56 -2.70
C ARG A 202 -6.76 -2.52 -2.07
N VAL A 203 -6.67 -2.56 -0.74
CA VAL A 203 -5.84 -3.49 0.03
C VAL A 203 -6.63 -4.06 1.22
N GLU A 204 -7.02 -5.31 1.14
CA GLU A 204 -7.74 -6.04 2.18
C GLU A 204 -6.79 -6.94 2.96
N SER A 205 -7.09 -7.17 4.24
CA SER A 205 -6.41 -8.17 5.05
C SER A 205 -7.40 -9.19 5.59
N LYS A 206 -7.02 -10.47 5.56
CA LYS A 206 -7.69 -11.55 6.29
C LYS A 206 -6.69 -12.15 7.25
N VAL A 207 -7.09 -12.30 8.50
CA VAL A 207 -6.19 -12.71 9.58
C VAL A 207 -6.74 -13.96 10.21
N SER A 208 -5.88 -14.97 10.32
CA SER A 208 -6.14 -16.16 11.14
C SER A 208 -5.23 -16.17 12.36
N ALA A 209 -5.26 -17.27 13.13
CA ALA A 209 -4.37 -17.42 14.27
C ALA A 209 -2.89 -17.57 13.88
N LYS A 210 -2.59 -17.97 12.64
CA LYS A 210 -1.23 -18.33 12.20
C LYS A 210 -0.72 -17.51 11.02
N ASP A 211 -1.63 -16.90 10.26
CA ASP A 211 -1.28 -16.24 9.02
C ASP A 211 -2.01 -14.91 8.82
N VAL A 212 -1.43 -14.14 7.91
CA VAL A 212 -2.00 -12.90 7.37
C VAL A 212 -2.05 -13.04 5.86
N GLU A 213 -3.26 -13.04 5.31
CA GLU A 213 -3.48 -12.91 3.88
C GLU A 213 -3.67 -11.43 3.56
N ILE A 214 -2.81 -10.88 2.69
CA ILE A 214 -2.98 -9.54 2.15
C ILE A 214 -3.39 -9.66 0.70
N GLU A 215 -4.51 -9.04 0.37
CA GLU A 215 -5.12 -9.08 -0.94
C GLU A 215 -5.26 -7.66 -1.46
N TRP A 216 -4.93 -7.41 -2.73
CA TRP A 216 -5.08 -6.08 -3.31
C TRP A 216 -5.49 -6.12 -4.77
N VAL A 217 -6.02 -4.99 -5.25
CA VAL A 217 -6.42 -4.79 -6.66
C VAL A 217 -5.52 -3.73 -7.26
N GLY A 218 -4.88 -4.02 -8.39
CA GLY A 218 -3.93 -3.11 -9.04
C GLY A 218 -2.53 -3.15 -8.39
N GLY A 219 -1.78 -2.04 -8.47
CA GLY A 219 -0.47 -1.90 -7.81
C GLY A 219 0.67 -2.76 -8.40
N PRO A 220 1.59 -3.29 -7.56
CA PRO A 220 2.68 -4.19 -7.95
C PRO A 220 2.32 -5.67 -7.84
N ARG A 221 3.00 -6.53 -8.61
CA ARG A 221 2.63 -7.95 -8.77
C ARG A 221 2.84 -8.74 -7.46
N ALA A 222 2.05 -9.81 -7.28
CA ALA A 222 2.11 -10.62 -6.07
C ALA A 222 3.50 -11.24 -5.85
N ASP A 223 4.11 -11.79 -6.89
CA ASP A 223 5.45 -12.42 -6.84
C ASP A 223 6.56 -11.41 -6.52
N VAL A 224 6.42 -10.17 -7.00
CA VAL A 224 7.35 -9.07 -6.71
C VAL A 224 7.26 -8.67 -5.23
N VAL A 225 6.05 -8.46 -4.70
CA VAL A 225 5.83 -8.12 -3.29
C VAL A 225 6.30 -9.26 -2.39
N ALA A 226 5.97 -10.50 -2.74
CA ALA A 226 6.41 -11.72 -2.08
C ALA A 226 7.95 -11.80 -1.94
N ALA A 227 8.68 -11.66 -3.06
CA ALA A 227 10.14 -11.71 -3.05
C ALA A 227 10.74 -10.60 -2.18
N VAL A 228 10.18 -9.38 -2.22
CA VAL A 228 10.66 -8.29 -1.34
C VAL A 228 10.40 -8.59 0.14
N LEU A 229 9.22 -9.12 0.47
CA LEU A 229 8.84 -9.42 1.86
C LEU A 229 9.60 -10.59 2.46
N THR A 230 10.20 -11.48 1.68
CA THR A 230 10.87 -12.70 2.18
C THR A 230 12.37 -12.74 1.91
N GLU A 231 12.81 -12.29 0.73
CA GLU A 231 14.18 -12.50 0.25
C GLU A 231 15.05 -11.23 0.36
N SER A 232 14.49 -10.05 0.65
CA SER A 232 15.26 -8.78 0.58
C SER A 232 15.82 -8.27 1.91
N ASP A 233 16.62 -7.19 1.87
CA ASP A 233 17.00 -6.45 3.08
C ASP A 233 15.84 -5.67 3.76
N CYS A 234 14.70 -5.60 3.08
CA CYS A 234 13.41 -5.15 3.58
C CYS A 234 12.49 -6.32 3.97
N ARG A 235 12.96 -7.57 4.07
CA ARG A 235 12.11 -8.72 4.44
C ARG A 235 11.43 -8.57 5.80
N ILE A 236 10.40 -9.37 6.04
CA ILE A 236 9.82 -9.62 7.36
C ILE A 236 10.57 -10.81 7.98
N PRO A 237 11.27 -10.62 9.11
CA PRO A 237 11.97 -11.72 9.77
C PRO A 237 11.02 -12.82 10.22
N GLY A 238 11.45 -14.08 10.11
CA GLY A 238 10.66 -15.21 10.57
C GLY A 238 9.35 -15.42 9.81
N VAL A 239 9.24 -14.98 8.55
CA VAL A 239 8.03 -15.18 7.74
C VAL A 239 8.36 -15.94 6.47
N ILE A 240 7.51 -16.93 6.18
CA ILE A 240 7.48 -17.62 4.88
C ILE A 240 6.20 -17.25 4.13
N LEU A 241 6.24 -17.46 2.81
CA LEU A 241 5.07 -17.38 1.96
C LEU A 241 4.42 -18.75 1.84
N ASP A 242 3.14 -18.83 2.21
CA ASP A 242 2.30 -20.02 2.00
C ASP A 242 1.41 -19.84 0.77
N GLY A 243 2.00 -19.27 -0.29
CA GLY A 243 1.35 -19.03 -1.57
C GLY A 243 1.22 -17.55 -1.94
N GLY A 244 1.05 -17.35 -3.25
CA GLY A 244 0.66 -16.08 -3.85
C GLY A 244 -0.09 -16.37 -5.14
N SER A 245 -1.11 -15.58 -5.43
CA SER A 245 -1.94 -15.77 -6.62
C SER A 245 -2.21 -14.44 -7.30
N CYS A 246 -2.29 -14.48 -8.63
CA CYS A 246 -2.80 -13.41 -9.46
C CYS A 246 -4.04 -13.94 -10.18
N LEU A 247 -5.20 -13.32 -9.96
CA LEU A 247 -6.44 -13.61 -10.68
C LEU A 247 -6.94 -12.29 -11.27
N GLY A 248 -6.64 -12.04 -12.54
CA GLY A 248 -6.86 -10.74 -13.17
C GLY A 248 -6.09 -9.62 -12.47
N LEU A 249 -6.81 -8.57 -12.06
CA LEU A 249 -6.23 -7.44 -11.32
C LEU A 249 -6.02 -7.72 -9.83
N ARG A 250 -6.63 -8.80 -9.32
CA ARG A 250 -6.58 -9.20 -7.92
C ARG A 250 -5.31 -9.99 -7.64
N ARG A 251 -4.62 -9.60 -6.59
CA ARG A 251 -3.31 -10.11 -6.19
C ARG A 251 -3.36 -10.45 -4.72
N MET A 252 -2.64 -11.49 -4.32
CA MET A 252 -2.64 -11.94 -2.94
C MET A 252 -1.30 -12.53 -2.55
N VAL A 253 -0.89 -12.29 -1.30
CA VAL A 253 0.17 -13.03 -0.61
C VAL A 253 -0.33 -13.52 0.74
N ARG A 254 0.03 -14.75 1.09
CA ARG A 254 -0.24 -15.34 2.41
C ARG A 254 1.06 -15.47 3.18
N LEU A 255 1.15 -14.77 4.30
CA LEU A 255 2.33 -14.70 5.16
C LEU A 255 2.11 -15.53 6.41
N VAL A 256 3.01 -16.47 6.69
CA VAL A 256 2.96 -17.37 7.85
C VAL A 256 4.17 -17.13 8.74
N ALA A 257 3.93 -16.92 10.03
CA ALA A 257 5.01 -16.82 11.01
C ALA A 257 5.72 -18.17 11.16
N THR A 258 7.05 -18.14 11.19
CA THR A 258 7.93 -19.30 11.31
C THR A 258 9.04 -18.99 12.30
N HIS A 259 9.46 -20.01 13.04
CA HIS A 259 10.59 -19.89 13.94
C HIS A 259 11.87 -20.31 13.20
N GLY A 260 12.79 -19.35 13.00
CA GLY A 260 14.22 -19.67 12.86
C GLY A 260 14.79 -19.82 11.44
N CYS A 261 14.67 -18.80 10.59
CA CYS A 261 15.56 -18.69 9.43
C CYS A 261 16.24 -17.32 9.42
N ASP A 262 17.53 -17.30 9.79
CA ASP A 262 18.37 -16.09 9.85
C ASP A 262 19.33 -15.96 8.66
N ASP A 263 19.14 -16.77 7.62
CA ASP A 263 20.02 -16.74 6.44
C ASP A 263 20.08 -15.33 5.84
N ALA A 264 21.26 -14.97 5.32
CA ALA A 264 21.47 -13.67 4.70
C ALA A 264 20.54 -13.53 3.47
N PRO A 265 19.80 -12.42 3.34
CA PRO A 265 18.80 -12.27 2.29
C PRO A 265 19.44 -12.18 0.90
N ALA A 266 19.07 -13.08 0.00
CA ALA A 266 19.39 -12.98 -1.42
C ALA A 266 18.62 -11.80 -2.03
N GLN A 267 19.30 -10.74 -2.47
CA GLN A 267 18.59 -9.55 -2.98
C GLN A 267 17.87 -9.86 -4.31
N PRO A 268 16.52 -9.79 -4.37
CA PRO A 268 15.79 -10.06 -5.60
C PRO A 268 15.83 -8.82 -6.51
N GLU A 269 16.97 -8.58 -7.17
CA GLU A 269 17.19 -7.39 -8.00
C GLU A 269 16.15 -7.24 -9.12
N TRP A 270 15.61 -8.36 -9.62
CA TRP A 270 14.51 -8.38 -10.59
C TRP A 270 13.23 -7.75 -10.00
N ALA A 271 12.89 -8.07 -8.75
CA ALA A 271 11.70 -7.54 -8.08
C ALA A 271 11.85 -6.04 -7.83
N TRP A 272 13.04 -5.61 -7.40
CA TRP A 272 13.35 -4.18 -7.25
C TRP A 272 13.33 -3.42 -8.57
N ALA A 273 13.79 -4.03 -9.67
CA ALA A 273 13.68 -3.43 -10.99
C ALA A 273 12.23 -3.24 -11.41
N GLU A 274 11.35 -4.21 -11.16
CA GLU A 274 9.91 -4.09 -11.44
C GLU A 274 9.28 -2.95 -10.62
N LEU A 275 9.49 -2.91 -9.30
CA LEU A 275 8.95 -1.84 -8.43
C LEU A 275 9.42 -0.44 -8.85
N ARG A 276 10.65 -0.31 -9.36
CA ARG A 276 11.15 0.97 -9.90
C ARG A 276 10.40 1.39 -11.16
N ASN A 277 9.99 0.43 -11.99
CA ASN A 277 9.30 0.66 -13.26
C ASN A 277 7.79 0.91 -13.08
N ASP A 278 7.18 0.32 -12.05
CA ASP A 278 5.75 0.45 -11.75
C ASP A 278 5.39 1.89 -11.30
N GLY A 279 6.27 2.57 -10.54
CA GLY A 279 5.99 3.90 -9.95
C GLY A 279 6.22 5.14 -10.83
N ARG A 280 6.42 5.02 -12.16
CA ARG A 280 6.69 6.18 -13.04
C ARG A 280 5.91 6.22 -14.35
N GLY A 281 4.88 5.40 -14.52
CA GLY A 281 4.10 5.53 -15.75
C GLY A 281 2.63 5.24 -15.57
N ALA A 282 1.88 6.28 -15.95
CA ALA A 282 0.45 6.48 -15.79
C ALA A 282 0.04 6.68 -14.34
N ASP A 283 -0.16 7.95 -13.99
CA ASP A 283 -1.06 8.40 -12.93
C ASP A 283 -2.34 7.53 -12.93
N PRO A 284 -2.83 7.01 -11.80
CA PRO A 284 -4.10 6.30 -11.73
C PRO A 284 -5.27 7.09 -12.36
N GLU A 285 -5.29 8.44 -12.24
CA GLU A 285 -6.28 9.29 -12.91
C GLU A 285 -6.27 9.13 -14.44
N PHE A 286 -5.13 8.78 -15.02
CA PHE A 286 -4.97 8.68 -16.45
C PHE A 286 -5.46 7.34 -17.02
N ARG A 287 -5.34 6.23 -16.27
CA ARG A 287 -5.86 4.91 -16.67
C ARG A 287 -7.38 4.91 -16.79
N ASP A 288 -8.05 5.68 -15.93
CA ASP A 288 -9.51 5.81 -15.91
C ASP A 288 -10.05 6.98 -16.74
N SER A 289 -9.20 7.81 -17.38
CA SER A 289 -9.69 8.99 -18.11
C SER A 289 -10.63 8.59 -19.25
N ASP A 290 -11.79 9.26 -19.36
CA ASP A 290 -12.77 9.01 -20.43
C ASP A 290 -12.12 9.12 -21.82
N VAL A 291 -11.08 9.94 -21.95
CA VAL A 291 -10.29 10.11 -23.17
C VAL A 291 -9.52 8.84 -23.53
N MET A 292 -8.92 8.16 -22.55
CA MET A 292 -8.22 6.89 -22.75
C MET A 292 -9.21 5.78 -23.12
N ARG A 293 -10.35 5.72 -22.42
CA ARG A 293 -11.44 4.76 -22.70
C ARG A 293 -12.06 4.98 -24.09
N THR A 294 -12.29 6.24 -24.49
CA THR A 294 -12.84 6.59 -25.81
C THR A 294 -11.85 6.30 -26.94
N ALA A 295 -10.56 6.66 -26.77
CA ALA A 295 -9.53 6.37 -27.77
C ALA A 295 -9.40 4.87 -28.02
N TRP A 296 -9.55 4.06 -26.96
CA TRP A 296 -9.52 2.60 -27.05
C TRP A 296 -10.81 2.03 -27.66
N ALA A 297 -11.99 2.53 -27.26
CA ALA A 297 -13.27 2.13 -27.85
C ALA A 297 -13.32 2.39 -29.36
N CYS A 298 -12.70 3.49 -29.82
CA CYS A 298 -12.57 3.80 -31.25
C CYS A 298 -11.39 3.11 -31.95
N SER A 299 -10.63 2.24 -31.25
CA SER A 299 -9.43 1.56 -31.76
C SER A 299 -8.37 2.51 -32.37
N ASP A 300 -8.30 3.76 -31.90
CA ASP A 300 -7.39 4.77 -32.42
C ASP A 300 -6.06 4.74 -31.64
N ILE A 301 -5.25 3.72 -31.94
CA ILE A 301 -3.94 3.48 -31.32
C ILE A 301 -2.98 4.66 -31.52
N THR A 302 -3.13 5.41 -32.61
CA THR A 302 -2.35 6.64 -32.86
C THR A 302 -2.68 7.70 -31.82
N LYS A 303 -3.97 7.99 -31.58
CA LYS A 303 -4.39 8.93 -30.53
C LYS A 303 -3.92 8.51 -29.15
N LEU A 304 -3.99 7.21 -28.84
CA LEU A 304 -3.46 6.67 -27.60
C LEU A 304 -1.97 7.00 -27.41
N PHE A 305 -1.15 6.75 -28.44
CA PHE A 305 0.29 7.02 -28.38
C PHE A 305 0.59 8.52 -28.29
N LEU A 306 -0.20 9.37 -28.96
CA LEU A 306 -0.10 10.83 -28.85
C LEU A 306 -0.47 11.33 -27.45
N LEU A 307 -1.46 10.72 -26.79
CA LEU A 307 -1.81 11.02 -25.40
C LEU A 307 -0.66 10.65 -24.45
N LEU A 308 -0.07 9.45 -24.60
CA LEU A 308 1.10 9.04 -23.83
C LEU A 308 2.28 10.03 -24.01
N ARG A 309 2.49 10.53 -25.23
CA ARG A 309 3.49 11.59 -25.51
C ARG A 309 3.16 12.90 -24.82
N LYS A 310 1.88 13.31 -24.83
CA LYS A 310 1.40 14.54 -24.17
C LYS A 310 1.61 14.49 -22.65
N LEU A 311 1.64 13.29 -22.07
CA LEU A 311 1.89 13.03 -20.65
C LEU A 311 3.37 12.87 -20.29
N GLY A 312 4.26 13.24 -21.22
CA GLY A 312 5.70 13.25 -20.98
C GLY A 312 6.39 11.90 -21.20
N MET A 313 5.70 10.85 -21.65
CA MET A 313 6.41 9.61 -22.01
C MET A 313 7.26 9.83 -23.27
N THR A 314 8.49 9.34 -23.23
CA THR A 314 9.37 9.29 -24.40
C THR A 314 9.03 8.08 -25.27
N LYS A 315 9.37 8.14 -26.56
CA LYS A 315 9.17 7.00 -27.48
C LYS A 315 9.84 5.72 -26.99
N LYS A 316 11.02 5.83 -26.37
CA LYS A 316 11.76 4.72 -25.78
C LYS A 316 11.01 4.10 -24.59
N GLN A 317 10.37 4.91 -23.75
CA GLN A 317 9.54 4.42 -22.64
C GLN A 317 8.27 3.73 -23.13
N ILE A 318 7.62 4.27 -24.17
CA ILE A 318 6.45 3.62 -24.79
C ILE A 318 6.85 2.28 -25.42
N ALA A 319 7.97 2.23 -26.14
CA ALA A 319 8.53 1.02 -26.73
C ALA A 319 8.84 -0.04 -25.66
N ALA A 320 9.55 0.37 -24.60
CA ALA A 320 9.89 -0.52 -23.49
C ALA A 320 8.65 -1.08 -22.78
N ARG A 321 7.59 -0.28 -22.62
CA ARG A 321 6.35 -0.74 -21.98
C ARG A 321 5.52 -1.67 -22.86
N THR A 322 5.36 -1.32 -24.14
CA THR A 322 4.53 -2.09 -25.09
C THR A 322 5.25 -3.28 -25.69
N GLY A 323 6.54 -3.46 -25.43
CA GLY A 323 7.37 -4.49 -26.09
C GLY A 323 7.62 -4.22 -27.57
N LEU A 324 7.18 -3.08 -28.10
CA LEU A 324 7.38 -2.70 -29.50
C LEU A 324 8.78 -2.15 -29.74
N ALA A 325 9.28 -2.30 -30.98
CA ALA A 325 10.47 -1.59 -31.42
C ALA A 325 10.23 -0.07 -31.42
N THR A 326 11.25 0.72 -31.06
CA THR A 326 11.14 2.20 -31.04
C THR A 326 10.83 2.79 -32.42
N ALA A 327 11.21 2.09 -33.50
CA ALA A 327 10.82 2.43 -34.87
C ALA A 327 9.30 2.31 -35.07
N ASN A 328 8.70 1.18 -34.66
CA ASN A 328 7.25 0.97 -34.73
C ASN A 328 6.49 2.05 -33.94
N VAL A 329 6.94 2.39 -32.74
CA VAL A 329 6.35 3.49 -31.95
C VAL A 329 6.42 4.82 -32.71
N SER A 330 7.52 5.10 -33.42
CA SER A 330 7.66 6.32 -34.21
C SER A 330 6.73 6.36 -35.41
N GLU A 331 6.51 5.22 -36.07
CA GLU A 331 5.60 5.13 -37.21
C GLU A 331 4.14 5.23 -36.78
N ILE A 332 3.76 4.60 -35.68
CA ILE A 332 2.41 4.73 -35.08
C ILE A 332 2.14 6.19 -34.74
N LEU A 333 3.10 6.89 -34.13
CA LEU A 333 2.98 8.33 -33.84
C LEU A 333 2.90 9.22 -35.10
N ARG A 334 3.31 8.72 -36.27
CA ARG A 334 3.15 9.40 -37.57
C ARG A 334 1.84 9.01 -38.28
N GLY A 335 0.98 8.22 -37.63
CA GLY A 335 -0.30 7.77 -38.17
C GLY A 335 -0.27 6.41 -38.85
N ARG A 336 0.81 5.61 -38.73
CA ARG A 336 0.78 4.22 -39.19
C ARG A 336 -0.26 3.44 -38.38
N GLN A 337 -1.26 2.90 -39.06
CA GLN A 337 -2.22 2.01 -38.43
C GLN A 337 -1.53 0.71 -37.96
N VAL A 338 -1.87 0.27 -36.76
CA VAL A 338 -1.44 -1.04 -36.23
C VAL A 338 -2.40 -2.09 -36.77
N ARG A 339 -1.91 -2.95 -37.66
CA ARG A 339 -2.69 -4.04 -38.27
C ARG A 339 -2.31 -5.44 -37.77
N SER A 340 -1.23 -5.53 -37.01
CA SER A 340 -0.71 -6.80 -36.50
C SER A 340 -1.36 -7.09 -35.17
N ASP A 341 -2.06 -8.22 -35.06
CA ASP A 341 -2.67 -8.69 -33.81
C ASP A 341 -1.62 -8.85 -32.72
N ARG A 342 -0.41 -9.29 -33.10
CA ARG A 342 0.73 -9.36 -32.18
C ARG A 342 1.10 -8.00 -31.61
N ASP A 343 1.10 -6.94 -32.43
CA ASP A 343 1.40 -5.59 -31.97
C ASP A 343 0.27 -5.07 -31.08
N LEU A 344 -1.00 -5.36 -31.40
CA LEU A 344 -2.15 -4.98 -30.58
C LEU A 344 -2.12 -5.67 -29.21
N VAL A 345 -1.85 -6.98 -29.15
CA VAL A 345 -1.70 -7.75 -27.91
C VAL A 345 -0.53 -7.22 -27.10
N ALA A 346 0.60 -6.90 -27.73
CA ALA A 346 1.77 -6.33 -27.05
C ALA A 346 1.47 -4.94 -26.47
N ILE A 347 0.75 -4.09 -27.22
CA ILE A 347 0.29 -2.77 -26.74
C ILE A 347 -0.68 -2.92 -25.56
N ALA A 348 -1.69 -3.79 -25.69
CA ALA A 348 -2.70 -4.01 -24.65
C ALA A 348 -2.08 -4.56 -23.36
N SER A 349 -1.20 -5.55 -23.49
CA SER A 349 -0.46 -6.15 -22.38
C SER A 349 0.47 -5.14 -21.70
N GLY A 350 1.22 -4.39 -22.50
CA GLY A 350 2.20 -3.42 -22.02
C GLY A 350 1.59 -2.18 -21.37
N LEU A 351 0.36 -1.84 -21.73
CA LEU A 351 -0.43 -0.78 -21.09
C LEU A 351 -1.30 -1.31 -19.94
N ARG A 352 -1.31 -2.62 -19.69
CA ARG A 352 -2.07 -3.34 -18.64
C ARG A 352 -3.56 -2.93 -18.63
N LEU A 353 -4.20 -2.90 -19.80
CA LEU A 353 -5.59 -2.45 -19.94
C LEU A 353 -6.64 -3.57 -19.93
N ILE A 354 -6.28 -4.86 -19.84
CA ILE A 354 -7.26 -5.92 -20.06
C ILE A 354 -7.06 -7.08 -19.08
N GLU A 355 -7.98 -7.19 -18.13
CA GLU A 355 -8.65 -8.48 -17.92
C GLU A 355 -10.06 -8.42 -17.30
N GLU A 356 -10.64 -7.26 -16.93
CA GLU A 356 -11.96 -7.31 -16.27
C GLU A 356 -13.01 -6.26 -16.66
N GLN A 357 -12.87 -5.61 -17.82
CA GLN A 357 -13.99 -4.84 -18.39
C GLN A 357 -14.11 -5.05 -19.89
N THR A 358 -14.54 -6.25 -20.30
CA THR A 358 -15.26 -6.37 -21.58
C THR A 358 -16.62 -5.68 -21.42
N SER A 359 -16.62 -4.38 -21.70
CA SER A 359 -17.87 -3.67 -22.02
C SER A 359 -18.57 -4.41 -23.18
N PRO A 360 -19.92 -4.49 -23.19
CA PRO A 360 -20.66 -5.08 -24.31
C PRO A 360 -20.34 -4.43 -25.67
N ASP A 361 -19.85 -3.17 -25.67
CA ASP A 361 -19.48 -2.39 -26.86
C ASP A 361 -18.04 -2.62 -27.38
N CYS A 362 -17.33 -3.64 -26.90
CA CYS A 362 -15.97 -3.94 -27.40
C CYS A 362 -16.02 -4.44 -28.86
N PRO A 363 -15.25 -3.84 -29.80
CA PRO A 363 -15.22 -4.27 -31.20
C PRO A 363 -14.84 -5.75 -31.37
N ASP A 364 -15.56 -6.47 -32.23
CA ASP A 364 -15.40 -7.92 -32.40
C ASP A 364 -13.99 -8.35 -32.86
N ASP A 365 -13.26 -7.48 -33.56
CA ASP A 365 -11.89 -7.75 -34.00
C ASP A 365 -10.92 -7.88 -32.81
N ILE A 366 -11.16 -7.14 -31.72
CA ILE A 366 -10.35 -7.25 -30.49
C ILE A 366 -10.75 -8.49 -29.70
N ARG A 367 -12.05 -8.83 -29.64
CA ARG A 367 -12.51 -10.08 -29.01
C ARG A 367 -11.96 -11.32 -29.71
N ARG A 368 -11.89 -11.32 -31.05
CA ARG A 368 -11.33 -12.43 -31.84
C ARG A 368 -9.83 -12.64 -31.69
N CYS A 369 -9.08 -11.59 -31.37
CA CYS A 369 -7.63 -11.70 -31.10
C CYS A 369 -7.32 -12.19 -29.68
N MET A 370 -8.32 -12.23 -28.79
CA MET A 370 -8.17 -12.58 -27.37
C MET A 370 -8.80 -13.92 -26.98
N ALA A 371 -9.58 -14.53 -27.88
CA ALA A 371 -9.98 -15.93 -27.82
C ALA A 371 -8.93 -16.78 -28.53
#